data_AF-A0A2W5ZKP0-F1
#
_entry.id   AF-A0A2W5ZKP0-F1
#
_cell.length_a   1.000
_cell.length_b   1.000
_cell.length_c   1.000
_cell.angle_alpha   90.00
_cell.angle_beta   90.00
_cell.angle_gamma   90.00
#
_symmetry.space_group_name_H-M   'P 1'
#
loop_
_entity.id
_entity.type
_entity.pdbx_description
1 polymer ?
#
loop_
_entity_poly.entity_id
_entity_poly.type
_entity_poly.pdbx_seq_one_letter_code
_entity_poly.pdbx_strand_id
1 'polypeptide(L)'
;MMTRKLITLMAAVAVSLGGLVYLQAKEPGEHGVKHEHHGPGPEHMMGNPLEHLSKELNLTDDQKTKVQPIIDQTKPQMQAIHQEAMQKMHALLESTTAQIRPLLTPQQQQKLDAMKKAHEDMRKAMEEMQDAKKL
;
A
#
# COMPACT_ATOMS: atom_id res chain seq x y z
N MET A 1 37.77 -10.17 -4.88
CA MET A 1 37.82 -8.72 -4.66
C MET A 1 37.00 -8.06 -5.76
N MET A 2 35.79 -7.58 -5.44
CA MET A 2 34.90 -6.90 -6.40
C MET A 2 34.58 -5.52 -5.83
N THR A 3 35.00 -4.48 -6.53
CA THR A 3 34.81 -3.07 -6.17
C THR A 3 33.37 -2.65 -6.41
N ARG A 4 32.67 -2.23 -5.35
CA ARG A 4 31.32 -1.66 -5.43
C ARG A 4 31.43 -0.19 -5.82
N LYS A 5 30.88 0.18 -6.98
CA LYS A 5 30.74 1.58 -7.40
C LYS A 5 29.57 2.20 -6.62
N LEU A 6 29.88 3.17 -5.75
CA LEU A 6 28.91 4.01 -5.04
C LEU A 6 28.49 5.14 -5.97
N ILE A 7 27.19 5.21 -6.29
CA ILE A 7 26.60 6.38 -6.95
C ILE A 7 26.10 7.32 -5.86
N THR A 8 26.92 8.31 -5.53
CA THR A 8 26.61 9.36 -4.56
C THR A 8 25.80 10.45 -5.25
N LEU A 9 24.50 10.54 -4.95
CA LEU A 9 23.65 11.63 -5.41
C LEU A 9 23.76 12.79 -4.41
N MET A 10 24.65 13.74 -4.73
CA MET A 10 24.77 15.03 -4.04
C MET A 10 23.58 15.91 -4.42
N ALA A 11 22.68 16.20 -3.48
CA ALA A 11 21.75 17.31 -3.60
C ALA A 11 22.28 18.47 -2.73
N ALA A 12 22.99 19.38 -3.37
CA ALA A 12 23.32 20.68 -2.80
C ALA A 12 22.06 21.55 -2.77
N VAL A 13 21.67 22.03 -1.59
CA VAL A 13 20.84 23.24 -1.48
C VAL A 13 21.49 24.15 -0.45
N ALA A 14 22.23 25.13 -0.97
CA ALA A 14 22.63 26.31 -0.24
C ALA A 14 21.60 27.40 -0.50
N VAL A 15 20.91 27.87 0.54
CA VAL A 15 20.47 29.26 0.61
C VAL A 15 20.65 29.71 2.06
N SER A 16 21.49 30.72 2.21
CA SER A 16 21.93 31.32 3.46
C SER A 16 21.23 32.67 3.71
N LEU A 17 21.11 32.99 5.01
CA LEU A 17 20.91 34.32 5.65
C LEU A 17 19.47 34.78 5.97
N GLY A 18 19.22 35.02 7.26
CA GLY A 18 18.11 35.82 7.78
C GLY A 18 17.90 35.62 9.28
N GLY A 19 18.20 36.61 10.10
CA GLY A 19 18.30 36.52 11.56
C GLY A 19 16.98 36.37 12.35
N LEU A 20 17.16 36.09 13.63
CA LEU A 20 16.17 35.98 14.72
C LEU A 20 15.17 37.16 14.76
N VAL A 21 13.89 36.89 15.10
CA VAL A 21 13.11 37.51 16.20
C VAL A 21 11.69 36.92 16.26
N TYR A 22 11.17 36.94 17.49
CA TYR A 22 10.03 36.31 18.13
C TYR A 22 8.63 36.84 17.69
N LEU A 23 7.63 35.94 17.78
CA LEU A 23 6.17 36.11 17.96
C LEU A 23 5.18 36.38 16.79
N GLN A 24 4.12 35.57 16.88
CA GLN A 24 2.71 35.77 16.49
C GLN A 24 2.41 36.15 15.03
N ALA A 25 1.87 35.18 14.29
CA ALA A 25 0.42 35.12 14.08
C ALA A 25 0.03 33.87 13.26
N LYS A 26 -1.07 33.28 13.72
CA LYS A 26 -1.90 32.27 13.06
C LYS A 26 -2.26 32.70 11.64
N GLU A 27 -2.04 31.82 10.66
CA GLU A 27 -3.07 31.38 9.69
C GLU A 27 -2.74 29.95 9.19
N PRO A 28 -3.63 28.97 9.42
CA PRO A 28 -3.54 27.68 8.76
C PRO A 28 -4.04 27.84 7.33
N GLY A 29 -3.13 28.15 6.42
CA GLY A 29 -3.40 28.18 4.98
C GLY A 29 -3.71 26.77 4.49
N GLU A 30 -5.00 26.52 4.27
CA GLU A 30 -5.55 25.44 3.48
C GLU A 30 -4.73 25.25 2.19
N HIS A 31 -4.16 24.06 1.99
CA HIS A 31 -4.16 23.39 0.70
C HIS A 31 -4.39 21.91 1.01
N GLY A 32 -5.67 21.61 1.28
CA GLY A 32 -6.15 20.24 1.34
C GLY A 32 -6.00 19.61 -0.03
N VAL A 33 -4.92 18.87 -0.25
CA VAL A 33 -4.93 17.86 -1.29
C VAL A 33 -5.87 16.77 -0.79
N LYS A 34 -7.14 16.88 -1.17
CA LYS A 34 -8.07 15.76 -1.12
C LYS A 34 -7.52 14.71 -2.07
N HIS A 35 -6.62 13.87 -1.59
CA HIS A 35 -6.39 12.59 -2.23
C HIS A 35 -7.63 11.72 -1.95
N GLU A 36 -8.69 11.96 -2.72
CA GLU A 36 -9.73 10.96 -2.97
C GLU A 36 -9.13 9.83 -3.80
N HIS A 37 -8.26 9.04 -3.17
CA HIS A 37 -7.91 7.71 -3.63
C HIS A 37 -8.35 6.71 -2.56
N HIS A 38 -9.64 6.75 -2.21
CA HIS A 38 -10.34 5.55 -1.77
C HIS A 38 -10.99 4.91 -2.99
N GLY A 39 -10.15 4.50 -3.95
CA GLY A 39 -10.56 3.42 -4.84
C GLY A 39 -10.74 2.18 -3.97
N PRO A 40 -11.77 1.35 -4.20
CA PRO A 40 -11.90 0.08 -3.50
C PRO A 40 -10.56 -0.65 -3.51
N GLY A 41 -10.08 -1.06 -2.33
CA GLY A 41 -8.83 -1.81 -2.21
C GLY A 41 -8.82 -3.03 -3.15
N PRO A 42 -7.65 -3.60 -3.46
CA PRO A 42 -7.51 -4.67 -4.46
C PRO A 42 -8.41 -5.90 -4.22
N GLU A 43 -8.98 -6.09 -3.03
CA GLU A 43 -9.99 -7.11 -2.76
C GLU A 43 -11.35 -6.86 -3.45
N HIS A 44 -11.66 -5.64 -3.86
CA HIS A 44 -12.97 -5.26 -4.40
C HIS A 44 -12.98 -5.00 -5.93
N MET A 45 -11.84 -5.08 -6.62
CA MET A 45 -11.79 -4.87 -8.08
C MET A 45 -11.96 -6.14 -8.92
N MET A 46 -12.00 -7.32 -8.31
CA MET A 46 -12.35 -8.54 -9.01
C MET A 46 -13.70 -9.01 -8.47
N GLY A 47 -14.80 -8.53 -9.08
CA GLY A 47 -16.09 -9.22 -8.96
C GLY A 47 -15.96 -10.69 -9.38
N ASN A 48 -17.04 -11.46 -9.33
CA ASN A 48 -17.02 -12.85 -9.77
C ASN A 48 -16.36 -12.97 -11.18
N PRO A 49 -15.19 -13.62 -11.32
CA PRO A 49 -14.46 -13.63 -12.58
C PRO A 49 -15.30 -14.25 -13.72
N LEU A 50 -16.21 -15.17 -13.37
CA LEU A 50 -17.12 -15.75 -14.34
C LEU A 50 -18.14 -14.73 -14.83
N GLU A 51 -18.67 -13.86 -13.97
CA GLU A 51 -19.63 -12.83 -14.37
C GLU A 51 -18.97 -11.82 -15.30
N HIS A 52 -17.74 -11.41 -14.98
CA HIS A 52 -16.98 -10.51 -15.85
C HIS A 52 -16.73 -11.15 -17.23
N LEU A 53 -16.21 -12.38 -17.28
CA LEU A 53 -15.98 -13.10 -18.54
C LEU A 53 -17.29 -13.35 -19.30
N SER A 54 -18.38 -13.66 -18.58
CA SER A 54 -19.70 -13.88 -19.18
C SER A 54 -20.21 -12.63 -19.88
N LYS A 55 -20.05 -11.47 -19.26
CA LYS A 55 -20.50 -10.19 -19.80
C LYS A 55 -19.64 -9.75 -20.99
N GLU A 56 -18.33 -9.77 -20.85
CA GLU A 56 -17.41 -9.28 -21.88
C GLU A 56 -17.41 -10.18 -23.13
N LEU A 57 -17.60 -11.48 -22.96
CA LEU A 57 -17.55 -12.46 -24.05
C LEU A 57 -18.93 -12.97 -24.48
N ASN A 58 -20.01 -12.48 -23.86
CA ASN A 58 -21.39 -12.95 -24.06
C ASN A 58 -21.51 -14.47 -23.96
N LEU A 59 -20.97 -15.05 -22.89
CA LEU A 59 -20.92 -16.52 -22.74
C LEU A 59 -22.32 -17.12 -22.65
N THR A 60 -22.55 -18.20 -23.39
CA THR A 60 -23.75 -19.04 -23.26
C THR A 60 -23.73 -19.82 -21.94
N ASP A 61 -24.87 -20.35 -21.52
CA ASP A 61 -24.95 -21.12 -20.27
C ASP A 61 -24.11 -22.41 -20.32
N ASP A 62 -24.02 -23.03 -21.49
CA ASP A 62 -23.12 -24.17 -21.72
C ASP A 62 -21.64 -23.78 -21.57
N GLN A 63 -21.26 -22.59 -22.05
CA GLN A 63 -19.90 -22.07 -21.90
C GLN A 63 -19.60 -21.72 -20.44
N LYS A 64 -20.52 -21.06 -19.74
CA LYS A 64 -20.39 -20.76 -18.30
C LYS A 64 -20.18 -22.04 -17.49
N THR A 65 -20.98 -23.07 -17.76
CA THR A 65 -20.88 -24.37 -17.09
C THR A 65 -19.50 -25.01 -17.27
N LYS A 66 -18.88 -24.84 -18.45
CA LYS A 66 -17.53 -25.34 -18.73
C LYS A 66 -16.42 -24.48 -18.13
N VAL A 67 -16.63 -23.17 -17.99
CA VAL A 67 -15.62 -22.22 -17.48
C VAL A 67 -15.60 -22.19 -15.94
N GLN A 68 -16.75 -22.35 -15.29
CA GLN A 68 -16.88 -22.35 -13.82
C GLN A 68 -15.84 -23.23 -13.11
N PRO A 69 -15.67 -24.53 -13.43
CA PRO A 69 -14.70 -25.38 -12.75
C PRO A 69 -13.24 -24.92 -12.95
N ILE A 70 -12.91 -24.31 -14.09
CA ILE A 70 -11.58 -23.75 -14.36
C ILE A 70 -11.31 -22.60 -13.38
N ILE A 71 -12.25 -21.69 -13.24
CA ILE A 71 -12.16 -20.55 -12.31
C ILE A 71 -12.06 -21.05 -10.86
N ASP A 72 -12.88 -22.02 -10.47
CA ASP A 72 -12.88 -22.55 -9.10
C ASP A 72 -11.56 -23.25 -8.75
N GLN A 73 -10.94 -23.94 -9.71
CA GLN A 73 -9.61 -24.52 -9.52
C GLN A 73 -8.51 -23.44 -9.41
N THR A 74 -8.65 -22.31 -10.10
CA THR A 74 -7.67 -21.22 -10.08
C THR A 74 -7.75 -20.35 -8.82
N LYS A 75 -8.93 -20.17 -8.22
CA LYS A 75 -9.13 -19.36 -7.00
C LYS A 75 -8.12 -19.65 -5.88
N PRO A 76 -7.92 -20.90 -5.40
CA PRO A 76 -6.99 -21.16 -4.31
C PRO A 76 -5.52 -20.88 -4.70
N GLN A 77 -5.15 -21.09 -5.96
CA GLN A 77 -3.80 -20.79 -6.45
C GLN A 77 -3.54 -19.28 -6.44
N MET A 78 -4.51 -18.49 -6.91
CA MET A 78 -4.43 -17.03 -6.86
C MET A 78 -4.34 -16.50 -5.43
N GLN A 79 -5.11 -17.08 -4.50
CA GLN A 79 -5.03 -16.74 -3.08
C GLN A 79 -3.64 -17.03 -2.50
N ALA A 80 -3.06 -18.20 -2.80
CA ALA A 80 -1.72 -18.55 -2.35
C ALA A 80 -0.65 -17.60 -2.88
N ILE A 81 -0.69 -17.29 -4.18
CA ILE A 81 0.23 -16.33 -4.82
C ILE A 81 0.07 -14.94 -4.18
N HIS A 82 -1.16 -14.50 -3.95
CA HIS A 82 -1.42 -13.22 -3.32
C HIS A 82 -0.83 -13.15 -1.90
N GLN A 83 -1.05 -14.18 -1.09
CA GLN A 83 -0.50 -14.27 0.28
C GLN A 83 1.03 -14.23 0.27
N GLU A 84 1.68 -15.01 -0.60
CA GLU A 84 3.13 -15.02 -0.72
C GLU A 84 3.68 -13.65 -1.17
N ALA A 85 3.05 -13.03 -2.16
CA ALA A 85 3.43 -11.70 -2.65
C ALA A 85 3.30 -10.64 -1.56
N MET A 86 2.21 -10.67 -0.80
CA MET A 86 1.98 -9.74 0.32
C MET A 86 3.03 -9.89 1.43
N GLN A 87 3.40 -11.12 1.78
CA GLN A 87 4.46 -11.38 2.76
C GLN A 87 5.83 -10.84 2.29
N LYS A 88 6.18 -11.09 1.03
CA LYS A 88 7.44 -10.57 0.44
C LYS A 88 7.45 -9.05 0.39
N MET A 89 6.32 -8.44 0.00
CA MET A 89 6.17 -6.99 -0.04
C MET A 89 6.33 -6.38 1.36
N HIS A 90 5.69 -6.96 2.37
CA HIS A 90 5.81 -6.52 3.75
C HIS A 90 7.27 -6.55 4.24
N ALA A 91 7.97 -7.67 4.01
CA ALA A 91 9.38 -7.80 4.40
C ALA A 91 10.28 -6.78 3.69
N LEU A 92 10.04 -6.51 2.40
CA LEU A 92 10.77 -5.50 1.63
C LEU A 92 10.54 -4.09 2.20
N LEU A 93 9.28 -3.74 2.50
CA LEU A 93 8.93 -2.43 3.05
C LEU A 93 9.51 -2.23 4.45
N GLU A 94 9.51 -3.26 5.30
CA GLU A 94 10.15 -3.20 6.61
C GLU A 94 11.66 -2.96 6.51
N SER A 95 12.34 -3.72 5.65
CA SER A 95 13.78 -3.54 5.38
C SER A 95 14.10 -2.14 4.83
N THR A 96 13.28 -1.65 3.90
CA THR A 96 13.42 -0.30 3.34
C THR A 96 13.24 0.76 4.42
N THR A 97 12.24 0.58 5.28
CA THR A 97 11.97 1.52 6.36
C THR A 97 13.10 1.55 7.40
N ALA A 98 13.69 0.40 7.73
CA ALA A 98 14.85 0.31 8.61
C ALA A 98 16.07 1.07 8.06
N GLN A 99 16.26 1.08 6.74
CA GLN A 99 17.32 1.85 6.08
C GLN A 99 17.05 3.36 6.05
N ILE A 100 15.78 3.77 5.91
CA ILE A 100 15.39 5.19 5.89
C ILE A 100 15.43 5.80 7.30
N ARG A 101 14.98 5.07 8.32
CA ARG A 101 14.84 5.56 9.70
C ARG A 101 16.06 6.32 10.25
N PRO A 102 17.32 5.86 10.11
CA PRO A 102 18.48 6.60 10.62
C PRO A 102 18.77 7.91 9.89
N LEU A 103 18.18 8.15 8.72
CA LEU A 103 18.32 9.40 7.95
C LEU A 103 17.30 10.47 8.38
N LEU A 104 16.37 10.11 9.25
CA LEU A 104 15.29 10.98 9.69
C LEU A 104 15.64 11.72 10.99
N THR A 105 15.09 12.92 11.14
CA THR A 105 15.14 13.63 12.43
C THR A 105 14.28 12.91 13.47
N PRO A 106 14.49 13.16 14.78
CA PRO A 106 13.67 12.54 15.83
C PRO A 106 12.17 12.77 15.66
N GLN A 107 11.76 13.97 15.23
CA GLN A 107 10.36 14.29 14.96
C GLN A 107 9.80 13.50 13.77
N GLN A 108 10.58 13.31 12.70
CA GLN A 108 10.18 12.51 11.55
C GLN A 108 10.08 11.01 11.89
N GLN A 109 10.97 10.51 12.75
CA GLN A 109 10.90 9.13 13.25
C GLN A 109 9.61 8.87 14.03
N GLN A 110 9.20 9.81 14.89
CA GLN A 110 7.92 9.73 15.61
C GLN A 110 6.72 9.69 14.65
N LYS A 111 6.75 10.52 13.60
CA LYS A 111 5.70 10.50 12.56
C LYS A 111 5.66 9.16 11.82
N LEU A 112 6.82 8.62 11.47
CA LEU A 112 6.94 7.30 10.83
C LEU A 112 6.35 6.19 11.72
N ASP A 113 6.63 6.21 13.02
CA ASP A 113 6.09 5.22 13.97
C ASP A 113 4.56 5.31 14.09
N ALA A 114 4.02 6.52 14.14
CA ALA A 114 2.57 6.74 14.15
C ALA A 114 1.91 6.21 12.86
N MET A 115 2.53 6.44 11.70
CA MET A 115 2.03 5.93 10.42
C MET A 115 2.05 4.40 10.37
N LYS A 116 3.14 3.77 10.84
CA LYS A 116 3.23 2.29 10.94
C LYS A 116 2.14 1.73 11.84
N LYS A 117 1.98 2.30 13.03
CA LYS A 117 0.96 1.86 13.98
C LYS A 117 -0.45 1.97 13.40
N ALA A 118 -0.79 3.09 12.77
CA ALA A 118 -2.10 3.27 12.16
C ALA A 118 -2.37 2.20 11.07
N HIS A 119 -1.35 1.86 10.27
CA HIS A 119 -1.47 0.83 9.26
C HIS A 119 -1.68 -0.57 9.85
N GLU A 120 -0.94 -0.92 10.92
CA GLU A 120 -1.11 -2.19 11.63
C GLU A 120 -2.49 -2.32 12.28
N ASP A 121 -2.95 -1.27 12.96
CA ASP A 121 -4.26 -1.26 13.62
C ASP A 121 -5.39 -1.41 12.57
N MET A 122 -5.26 -0.74 11.43
CA MET A 122 -6.21 -0.90 10.31
C MET A 122 -6.20 -2.33 9.74
N ARG A 123 -5.03 -2.95 9.57
CA ARG A 123 -4.97 -4.36 9.11
C ARG A 123 -5.67 -5.30 10.08
N LYS A 124 -5.39 -5.17 11.38
CA LYS A 124 -6.05 -6.01 12.41
C LYS A 124 -7.57 -5.84 12.39
N ALA A 125 -8.06 -4.60 12.30
CA ALA A 125 -9.49 -4.33 12.21
C ALA A 125 -10.13 -4.96 10.96
N MET A 126 -9.42 -4.96 9.82
CA MET A 126 -9.90 -5.64 8.61
C MET A 126 -9.91 -7.17 8.76
N GLU A 127 -8.87 -7.75 9.36
CA GLU A 127 -8.79 -9.20 9.64
C GLU A 127 -9.95 -9.64 10.55
N GLU A 128 -10.20 -8.91 11.64
CA GLU A 128 -11.33 -9.15 12.55
C GLU A 128 -12.69 -9.04 11.84
N MET A 129 -12.86 -8.05 10.96
CA MET A 129 -14.10 -7.89 10.19
C MET A 129 -14.29 -9.04 9.18
N GLN A 130 -13.21 -9.50 8.54
CA GLN A 130 -13.27 -10.64 7.62
C GLN A 130 -13.64 -11.93 8.36
N ASP A 131 -13.09 -12.15 9.55
CA ASP A 131 -13.40 -13.35 10.34
C ASP A 131 -14.82 -13.30 10.91
N ALA A 132 -15.30 -12.13 11.34
CA ALA A 132 -16.69 -11.95 11.75
C ALA A 132 -17.70 -12.22 10.62
N LYS A 133 -17.34 -11.94 9.36
CA LYS A 133 -18.18 -12.24 8.18
C LYS A 133 -18.22 -13.72 7.79
N LYS A 134 -17.30 -14.54 8.32
CA LYS A 134 -17.23 -15.99 8.04
C LYS A 134 -18.00 -16.83 9.06
N LEU A 135 -18.45 -16.24 10.18
CA LEU A 135 -19.30 -16.84 11.22
C LEU A 135 -20.79 -16.67 10.86
#